data_AF-A0A2N0MC57-F1
#
_entry.id   AF-A0A2N0MC57-F1
#
_cell.length_a   1.000
_cell.length_b   1.000
_cell.length_c   1.000
_cell.angle_alpha   90.00
_cell.angle_beta   90.00
_cell.angle_gamma   90.00
#
_symmetry.space_group_name_H-M   'P 1'
#
loop_
_entity.id
_entity.type
_entity.pdbx_description
1 polymer ?
#
loop_
_entity_poly.entity_id
_entity_poly.type
_entity_poly.pdbx_seq_one_letter_code
_entity_poly.pdbx_strand_id
1 'polypeptide(L)'
;MAEDPEKKEEEKFEFDAAGQALGYISLDQARVLAMRTARETPGVYGAAFEEVPMAFEVVGDEDTEDHYVITLSFRPQGQFAGAPGREQFFIEKEGAIAHRQVLGVPLPEVDPVFRTTG
;
A
#
# COMPACT_ATOMS: atom_id res chain seq x y z
N MET A 1 -38.05 -28.31 5.55
CA MET A 1 -37.04 -28.43 4.47
C MET A 1 -37.12 -27.13 3.70
N ALA A 2 -36.26 -26.18 4.06
CA ALA A 2 -34.99 -25.83 3.38
C ALA A 2 -35.26 -24.48 2.67
N GLU A 3 -35.15 -23.38 3.39
CA GLU A 3 -33.97 -22.48 3.42
C GLU A 3 -33.75 -21.82 2.05
N ASP A 4 -34.23 -20.58 1.94
CA ASP A 4 -33.94 -19.65 0.85
C ASP A 4 -32.68 -18.86 1.21
N PRO A 5 -31.54 -19.02 0.50
CA PRO A 5 -30.40 -18.15 0.67
C PRO A 5 -30.52 -17.03 -0.36
N GLU A 6 -31.22 -15.95 -0.02
CA GLU A 6 -31.14 -14.73 -0.81
C GLU A 6 -29.71 -14.17 -0.70
N LYS A 7 -29.06 -14.22 -1.87
CA LYS A 7 -27.69 -13.83 -2.14
C LYS A 7 -27.39 -12.46 -1.54
N LYS A 8 -26.31 -12.41 -0.75
CA LYS A 8 -25.55 -11.17 -0.56
C LYS A 8 -25.28 -10.58 -1.93
N GLU A 9 -25.88 -9.43 -2.18
CA GLU A 9 -25.44 -8.52 -3.23
C GLU A 9 -24.00 -8.18 -2.91
N GLU A 10 -23.07 -8.87 -3.56
CA GLU A 10 -21.75 -8.33 -3.81
C GLU A 10 -22.02 -7.08 -4.65
N GLU A 11 -22.03 -5.92 -4.01
CA GLU A 11 -22.00 -4.62 -4.67
C GLU A 11 -20.78 -4.64 -5.61
N LYS A 12 -21.03 -5.07 -6.84
CA LYS A 12 -20.14 -4.89 -7.96
C LYS A 12 -20.10 -3.39 -8.16
N PHE A 13 -19.20 -2.72 -7.45
CA PHE A 13 -18.86 -1.32 -7.66
C PHE A 13 -18.41 -1.22 -9.12
N GLU A 14 -19.36 -0.87 -9.99
CA GLU A 14 -19.06 -0.53 -11.36
C GLU A 14 -18.35 0.81 -11.28
N PHE A 15 -17.02 0.75 -11.29
CA PHE A 15 -16.13 1.89 -11.39
C PHE A 15 -16.31 2.50 -12.78
N ASP A 16 -17.47 3.15 -12.98
CA ASP A 16 -17.71 3.91 -14.19
C ASP A 16 -16.75 5.09 -14.20
N ALA A 17 -16.30 5.44 -15.40
CA ALA A 17 -15.44 6.59 -15.62
C ALA A 17 -16.20 7.92 -15.40
N ALA A 18 -17.25 7.96 -14.57
CA ALA A 18 -18.08 9.13 -14.32
C ALA A 18 -17.51 10.08 -13.25
N GLY A 19 -16.25 9.90 -12.83
CA GLY A 19 -15.42 10.95 -12.21
C GLY A 19 -15.07 12.12 -13.17
N GLN A 20 -15.57 12.10 -14.40
CA GLN A 20 -15.35 13.10 -15.46
C GLN A 20 -15.98 14.48 -15.20
N ALA A 21 -16.43 14.80 -13.98
CA ALA A 21 -16.94 16.13 -13.68
C ALA A 21 -15.83 17.14 -13.35
N LEU A 22 -14.68 16.75 -12.77
CA LEU A 22 -13.62 17.69 -12.36
C LEU A 22 -12.23 17.05 -12.21
N GLY A 23 -11.74 16.19 -13.11
CA GLY A 23 -10.32 15.74 -13.10
C GLY A 23 -9.81 15.04 -11.81
N TYR A 24 -10.70 14.75 -10.86
CA TYR A 24 -10.35 14.13 -9.59
C TYR A 24 -10.33 12.61 -9.72
N ILE A 25 -9.34 11.98 -9.11
CA ILE A 25 -9.22 10.54 -9.00
C ILE A 25 -10.02 10.05 -7.78
N SER A 26 -10.49 8.80 -7.83
CA SER A 26 -11.10 8.16 -6.68
C SER A 26 -10.07 7.71 -5.63
N LEU A 27 -10.55 7.34 -4.45
CA LEU A 27 -9.73 6.69 -3.42
C LEU A 27 -9.07 5.40 -3.93
N ASP A 28 -9.78 4.58 -4.69
CA ASP A 28 -9.23 3.34 -5.27
C ASP A 28 -8.15 3.63 -6.31
N GLN A 29 -8.34 4.67 -7.12
CA GLN A 29 -7.30 5.13 -8.04
C GLN A 29 -6.09 5.68 -7.29
N ALA A 30 -6.29 6.39 -6.17
CA ALA A 30 -5.21 6.88 -5.33
C ALA A 30 -4.42 5.72 -4.70
N ARG A 31 -5.10 4.66 -4.23
CA ARG A 31 -4.46 3.43 -3.73
C ARG A 31 -3.58 2.79 -4.80
N VAL A 32 -4.09 2.62 -6.02
CA VAL A 32 -3.33 2.05 -7.16
C VAL A 32 -2.16 2.95 -7.55
N LEU A 33 -2.36 4.26 -7.56
CA LEU A 33 -1.32 5.24 -7.85
C LEU A 33 -0.19 5.19 -6.83
N ALA A 34 -0.50 5.06 -5.54
CA ALA A 34 0.50 4.88 -4.48
C ALA A 34 1.34 3.61 -4.72
N MET A 35 0.71 2.47 -4.97
CA MET A 35 1.42 1.21 -5.25
C MET A 35 2.31 1.30 -6.49
N ARG A 36 1.78 1.91 -7.56
CA ARG A 36 2.53 2.12 -8.80
C ARG A 36 3.76 2.99 -8.55
N THR A 37 3.58 4.10 -7.85
CA THR A 37 4.67 5.03 -7.52
C THR A 37 5.73 4.36 -6.66
N ALA A 38 5.33 3.58 -5.64
CA ALA A 38 6.26 2.86 -4.78
C ALA A 38 7.08 1.82 -5.55
N ARG A 39 6.47 1.17 -6.55
CA ARG A 39 7.14 0.19 -7.42
C ARG A 39 8.07 0.84 -8.45
N GLU A 40 7.62 1.90 -9.13
CA GLU A 40 8.35 2.57 -10.21
C GLU A 40 9.51 3.41 -9.67
N THR A 41 9.31 4.05 -8.52
CA THR A 41 10.35 4.78 -7.80
C THR A 41 10.42 4.23 -6.38
N PRO A 42 11.27 3.25 -6.08
CA PRO A 42 11.44 2.75 -4.71
C PRO A 42 11.85 3.86 -3.74
N GLY A 43 11.33 3.81 -2.51
CA GLY A 43 11.72 4.71 -1.43
C GLY A 43 13.11 4.35 -0.88
N VAL A 44 13.61 5.14 0.06
CA VAL A 44 14.86 4.82 0.77
C VAL A 44 14.59 3.74 1.82
N TYR A 45 14.61 2.48 1.39
CA TYR A 45 14.33 1.33 2.24
C TYR A 45 15.54 0.82 3.03
N GLY A 46 16.70 1.46 2.86
CA GLY A 46 17.96 1.09 3.51
C GLY A 46 18.79 0.11 2.68
N ALA A 47 20.11 0.07 2.94
CA ALA A 47 21.09 -0.68 2.12
C ALA A 47 20.81 -2.19 2.04
N ALA A 48 20.21 -2.79 3.07
CA ALA A 48 19.87 -4.21 3.08
C ALA A 48 18.75 -4.59 2.09
N PHE A 49 18.02 -3.59 1.58
CA PHE A 49 16.84 -3.74 0.74
C PHE A 49 17.00 -3.04 -0.61
N GLU A 50 18.22 -2.62 -0.95
CA GLU A 50 18.55 -2.06 -2.25
C GLU A 50 18.39 -3.15 -3.32
N GLU A 51 17.72 -2.83 -4.43
CA GLU A 51 17.41 -3.76 -5.53
C GLU A 51 16.55 -4.99 -5.15
N VAL A 52 16.03 -5.07 -3.92
CA VAL A 52 15.17 -6.18 -3.50
C VAL A 52 13.74 -5.94 -4.01
N PRO A 53 13.13 -6.90 -4.72
CA PRO A 53 11.74 -6.77 -5.16
C PRO A 53 10.81 -6.74 -3.95
N MET A 54 9.97 -5.71 -3.87
CA MET A 54 9.04 -5.51 -2.77
C MET A 54 7.60 -5.92 -3.14
N ALA A 55 6.88 -6.43 -2.15
CA ALA A 55 5.43 -6.55 -2.16
C ALA A 55 4.84 -5.40 -1.34
N PHE A 56 3.77 -4.79 -1.85
CA PHE A 56 3.09 -3.66 -1.22
C PHE A 56 1.65 -4.04 -0.89
N GLU A 57 1.14 -3.56 0.24
CA GLU A 57 -0.23 -3.78 0.69
C GLU A 57 -0.77 -2.48 1.30
N VAL A 58 -2.02 -2.11 0.99
CA VAL A 58 -2.66 -0.97 1.66
C VAL A 58 -3.04 -1.38 3.07
N VAL A 59 -2.50 -0.69 4.07
CA VAL A 59 -2.81 -0.93 5.49
C VAL A 59 -3.53 0.24 6.15
N GLY A 60 -3.70 1.34 5.41
CA GLY A 60 -4.51 2.46 5.81
C GLY A 60 -4.72 3.40 4.64
N ASP A 61 -5.90 3.99 4.59
CA ASP A 61 -6.24 5.02 3.64
C ASP A 61 -7.27 5.97 4.26
N GLU A 62 -7.16 7.23 3.86
CA GLU A 62 -8.01 8.30 4.35
C GLU A 62 -8.34 9.24 3.19
N ASP A 63 -9.62 9.58 3.08
CA ASP A 63 -10.15 10.55 2.13
C ASP A 63 -10.44 11.85 2.88
N THR A 64 -9.65 12.89 2.60
CA THR A 64 -9.85 14.24 3.16
C THR A 64 -10.45 15.17 2.11
N GLU A 65 -10.80 16.40 2.47
CA GLU A 65 -11.31 17.38 1.49
C GLU A 65 -10.30 17.68 0.37
N ASP A 66 -9.02 17.82 0.71
CA ASP A 66 -7.99 18.31 -0.22
C ASP A 66 -7.11 17.20 -0.84
N HIS A 67 -6.99 16.05 -0.17
CA HIS A 67 -6.08 14.99 -0.59
C HIS A 67 -6.47 13.61 -0.05
N TYR A 68 -5.81 12.59 -0.57
CA TYR A 68 -5.82 11.22 -0.07
C TYR A 68 -4.54 10.96 0.72
N VAL A 69 -4.68 10.32 1.88
CA VAL A 69 -3.54 9.79 2.63
C VAL A 69 -3.54 8.28 2.48
N ILE A 70 -2.54 7.72 1.81
CA ILE A 70 -2.42 6.27 1.62
C ILE A 70 -1.20 5.77 2.38
N THR A 71 -1.41 4.81 3.28
CA THR A 71 -0.33 4.11 3.98
C THR A 71 -0.19 2.70 3.44
N LEU A 72 0.94 2.45 2.80
CA LEU A 72 1.35 1.13 2.33
C LEU A 72 2.23 0.46 3.39
N SER A 73 2.00 -0.82 3.63
CA SER A 73 3.04 -1.69 4.15
C SER A 73 3.84 -2.26 3.00
N PHE A 74 5.13 -2.51 3.23
CA PHE A 74 5.98 -3.14 2.24
C PHE A 74 6.92 -4.15 2.88
N ARG A 75 7.21 -5.22 2.15
CA ARG A 75 8.14 -6.28 2.57
C ARG A 75 8.82 -6.90 1.34
N PRO A 76 9.98 -7.53 1.49
CA PRO A 76 10.56 -8.36 0.44
C PRO A 76 9.55 -9.37 -0.10
N GLN A 77 9.54 -9.57 -1.42
CA GLN A 77 8.71 -10.60 -2.04
C GLN A 77 9.13 -12.00 -1.58
N GLY A 78 8.13 -12.88 -1.42
CA GLY A 78 8.34 -14.26 -0.96
C GLY A 78 8.14 -14.42 0.55
N GLN A 79 8.81 -15.42 1.12
CA GLN A 79 8.77 -15.66 2.57
C GLN A 79 9.69 -14.67 3.29
N PHE A 80 9.06 -13.76 4.02
CA PHE A 80 9.73 -12.80 4.89
C PHE A 80 9.20 -12.97 6.32
N ALA A 81 10.10 -13.29 7.25
CA ALA A 81 9.82 -13.34 8.69
C ALA A 81 10.34 -12.05 9.33
N GLY A 82 9.45 -11.31 9.98
CA GLY A 82 9.77 -10.01 10.57
C GLY A 82 8.64 -9.00 10.44
N ALA A 83 8.93 -7.76 10.81
CA ALA A 83 8.00 -6.65 10.68
C ALA A 83 8.11 -6.00 9.30
N PRO A 84 7.00 -5.76 8.58
CA PRO A 84 7.03 -5.03 7.32
C PRO A 84 7.40 -3.56 7.56
N GLY A 85 7.97 -2.93 6.54
CA GLY A 85 8.12 -1.48 6.48
C GLY A 85 6.79 -0.79 6.25
N ARG A 86 6.76 0.53 6.46
CA ARG A 86 5.59 1.37 6.19
C ARG A 86 6.02 2.61 5.42
N GLU A 87 5.23 2.94 4.41
CA GLU A 87 5.41 4.11 3.56
C GLU A 87 4.08 4.82 3.41
N GLN A 88 4.11 6.15 3.46
CA GLN A 88 2.92 7.00 3.41
C GLN A 88 3.00 7.97 2.24
N PHE A 89 1.87 8.13 1.56
CA PHE A 89 1.68 9.00 0.41
C PHE A 89 0.56 10.01 0.70
N PHE A 90 0.79 11.24 0.26
CA PHE A 90 -0.21 12.31 0.20
C PHE A 90 -0.45 12.61 -1.27
N ILE A 91 -1.68 12.39 -1.72
CA ILE A 91 -2.05 12.45 -3.13
C ILE A 91 -3.16 13.48 -3.29
N GLU A 92 -2.93 14.52 -4.07
CA GLU A 92 -3.96 15.54 -4.36
C GLU A 92 -5.17 14.89 -5.05
N LYS A 93 -6.33 15.54 -5.00
CA LYS A 93 -7.55 15.01 -5.62
C LYS A 93 -7.36 14.75 -7.12
N GLU A 94 -6.51 15.50 -7.78
CA GLU A 94 -6.16 15.40 -9.20
C GLU A 94 -5.17 14.25 -9.51
N GLY A 95 -4.63 13.59 -8.48
CA GLY A 95 -3.69 12.48 -8.63
C GLY A 95 -2.22 12.88 -8.68
N ALA A 96 -1.86 14.09 -8.26
CA ALA A 96 -0.46 14.47 -8.06
C ALA A 96 0.05 13.95 -6.71
N ILE A 97 1.27 13.41 -6.66
CA ILE A 97 1.92 13.04 -5.40
C ILE A 97 2.48 14.32 -4.76
N ALA A 98 1.75 14.86 -3.78
CA ALA A 98 2.17 16.06 -3.04
C ALA A 98 3.32 15.75 -2.07
N HIS A 99 3.25 14.61 -1.38
CA HIS A 99 4.28 14.19 -0.44
C HIS A 99 4.38 12.68 -0.31
N ARG A 100 5.57 12.22 0.06
CA ARG A 100 5.89 10.81 0.26
C ARG A 100 6.94 10.67 1.36
N GLN A 101 6.74 9.72 2.26
CA GLN A 101 7.70 9.42 3.32
C GLN A 101 7.71 7.94 3.72
N VAL A 102 8.89 7.45 4.07
CA VAL A 102 9.08 6.11 4.64
C VAL A 102 9.02 6.23 6.17
N LEU A 103 7.99 5.66 6.79
CA LEU A 103 7.79 5.68 8.25
C LEU A 103 8.65 4.63 8.97
N GLY A 104 8.99 3.55 8.27
CA GLY A 104 9.84 2.49 8.79
C GLY A 104 10.25 1.51 7.70
N VAL A 105 11.42 0.90 7.87
CA VAL A 105 11.94 -0.13 6.96
C VAL A 105 11.62 -1.53 7.51
N PRO A 106 11.57 -2.56 6.66
CA PRO A 106 11.33 -3.92 7.11
C PRO A 106 12.42 -4.36 8.09
N LEU A 107 12.01 -4.99 9.19
CA LEU A 107 12.94 -5.52 10.19
C LEU A 107 12.85 -7.04 10.17
N PRO A 108 13.88 -7.75 9.70
CA PRO A 108 13.88 -9.21 9.74
C PRO A 108 13.84 -9.68 11.19
N GLU A 109 13.11 -10.76 11.44
CA GLU A 109 13.18 -11.44 12.72
C GLU A 109 14.60 -12.03 12.87
N VAL A 110 15.37 -11.49 13.80
CA VAL A 110 16.68 -12.04 14.14
C VAL A 110 16.45 -13.26 15.02
N ASP A 111 16.62 -14.45 14.45
CA ASP A 111 16.66 -15.68 15.23
C ASP A 111 17.79 -15.58 16.29
N PRO A 112 17.47 -15.59 17.60
CA PRO A 112 18.47 -15.39 18.65
C PRO A 112 19.48 -16.55 18.78
N VAL A 113 19.36 -17.60 17.96
CA VAL A 113 20.10 -18.87 18.11
C VAL A 113 21.51 -18.83 17.48
N PHE A 114 21.84 -17.86 16.62
CA PHE A 114 23.16 -17.76 15.97
C PHE A 114 24.15 -16.79 16.63
N ARG A 115 24.07 -16.57 17.95
CA ARG A 115 25.19 -16.03 18.73
C ARG A 115 25.98 -17.16 19.37
N THR A 116 26.67 -17.95 18.55
CA THR A 116 27.74 -18.83 19.04
C THR A 116 28.99 -18.67 18.19
N THR A 117 30.10 -18.48 18.91
CA THR A 117 31.52 -18.57 18.53
C THR A 117 32.20 -17.33 17.92
N GLY A 118 33.22 -16.87 18.66
CA GLY A 118 34.16 -15.81 18.34
C GLY A 118 34.90 -15.39 19.60
#